data_AF-A0A6A3T2Q1-F1
#
_entry.id   AF-A0A6A3T2Q1-F1
#
_cell.length_a   1.000
_cell.length_b   1.000
_cell.length_c   1.000
_cell.angle_alpha   90.00
_cell.angle_beta   90.00
_cell.angle_gamma   90.00
#
_symmetry.space_group_name_H-M   'P 1'
#
loop_
_entity.id
_entity.type
_entity.pdbx_description
1 polymer ?
#
loop_
_entity_poly.entity_id
_entity_poly.type
_entity_poly.pdbx_seq_one_letter_code
_entity_poly.pdbx_strand_id
1 'polypeptide(L)' 'MKPFLDKGFVLEPHASDYKDQVLQLGRRAEDSILSFLKTNVKSNAKGSGSVLRALRPLHKSGALN' A
#
# COMPACT_ATOMS: atom_id res chain seq x y z
N MET A 1 -6.11 9.44 -2.17
CA MET A 1 -5.32 9.40 -0.92
C MET A 1 -4.22 8.37 -1.07
N LYS A 2 -3.00 8.67 -0.57
CA LYS A 2 -1.79 7.84 -0.71
C LYS A 2 -1.37 7.36 0.70
N PRO A 3 -2.11 6.44 1.35
CA PRO A 3 -2.02 6.23 2.79
C PRO A 3 -0.74 5.49 3.21
N PHE A 4 -0.01 4.93 2.26
CA PHE A 4 1.10 4.00 2.50
C PHE A 4 2.43 4.49 1.93
N LEU A 5 2.46 5.71 1.39
CA LEU A 5 3.65 6.33 0.84
C LEU A 5 3.71 7.77 1.33
N ASP A 6 4.66 8.04 2.23
CA ASP A 6 4.88 9.33 2.90
C ASP A 6 4.95 10.52 1.91
N LYS A 7 5.54 10.29 0.73
CA LYS A 7 5.64 11.26 -0.38
C LYS A 7 4.75 10.91 -1.58
N GLY A 8 4.01 9.81 -1.50
CA GLY A 8 3.23 9.27 -2.60
C GLY A 8 4.03 8.66 -3.75
N PHE A 9 3.39 8.53 -4.92
CA PHE A 9 4.03 8.08 -6.16
C PHE A 9 4.86 9.21 -6.78
N VAL A 10 6.07 9.42 -6.25
CA VAL A 10 7.09 10.24 -6.91
C VAL A 10 7.83 9.34 -7.88
N LEU A 11 7.29 9.23 -9.09
CA LEU A 11 7.90 8.50 -10.19
C LEU A 11 8.28 9.49 -11.28
N GLU A 12 9.49 9.38 -11.78
CA GLU A 12 9.98 10.15 -12.93
C GLU A 12 9.72 9.36 -14.22
N PRO A 13 8.66 9.65 -15.00
CA PRO A 13 8.26 8.83 -16.16
C PRO A 13 9.30 8.79 -17.28
N HIS A 14 10.25 9.72 -17.30
CA HIS A 14 11.34 9.77 -18.26
C HIS A 14 12.65 9.14 -17.76
N ALA A 15 12.68 8.62 -16.54
CA ALA A 15 13.86 7.94 -16.02
C ALA A 15 14.03 6.57 -16.69
N SER A 16 15.25 6.24 -17.11
CA SER A 16 15.59 4.90 -17.62
C SER A 16 15.32 3.79 -16.60
N ASP A 17 15.30 4.15 -15.31
CA ASP A 17 15.04 3.27 -14.17
C ASP A 17 13.57 3.28 -13.70
N TYR A 18 12.66 3.90 -14.45
CA TYR A 18 11.23 4.03 -14.07
C TYR A 18 10.58 2.70 -13.63
N LYS A 19 10.91 1.60 -14.32
CA LYS A 19 10.39 0.28 -13.99
C LYS A 19 10.85 -0.20 -12.61
N ASP A 20 12.12 0.02 -12.25
CA ASP A 20 12.66 -0.39 -10.95
C ASP A 20 12.12 0.51 -9.84
N GLN A 21 11.98 1.82 -10.09
CA GLN A 21 11.33 2.75 -9.18
C GLN A 21 9.88 2.32 -8.87
N VAL A 22 9.10 1.95 -9.89
CA VAL A 22 7.73 1.43 -9.69
C VAL A 22 7.73 0.16 -8.85
N LEU A 23 8.66 -0.77 -9.11
CA LEU A 23 8.77 -2.03 -8.37
C LEU A 23 9.19 -1.81 -6.91
N GLN A 24 10.17 -0.95 -6.66
CA GLN A 24 10.65 -0.63 -5.31
C GLN A 24 9.58 0.10 -4.51
N LEU A 25 8.89 1.05 -5.14
CA LEU A 25 7.82 1.80 -4.52
C LEU A 25 6.60 0.92 -4.24
N GLY A 26 6.25 0.01 -5.15
CA GLY A 26 5.22 -0.99 -4.95
C GLY A 26 5.52 -1.92 -3.77
N ARG A 27 6.77 -2.39 -3.64
CA ARG A 27 7.21 -3.21 -2.49
C ARG A 27 7.13 -2.45 -1.16
N ARG A 28 7.54 -1.18 -1.13
CA ARG A 28 7.43 -0.34 0.08
C ARG A 28 5.97 -0.12 0.48
N ALA A 29 5.10 0.14 -0.50
CA ALA A 29 3.67 0.30 -0.24
C ALA A 29 3.05 -1.01 0.28
N GLU A 30 3.41 -2.16 -0.31
CA GLU A 30 2.94 -3.47 0.16
C GLU A 30 3.37 -3.75 1.60
N ASP A 31 4.64 -3.54 1.94
CA ASP A 31 5.16 -3.76 3.29
C ASP A 31 4.43 -2.86 4.32
N SER A 32 4.23 -1.59 3.97
CA SER A 32 3.51 -0.63 4.80
C SER A 32 2.04 -1.03 5.02
N ILE A 33 1.36 -1.52 3.97
CA ILE A 33 0.00 -2.06 4.06
C ILE A 33 -0.05 -3.31 4.94
N LEU A 34 0.88 -4.24 4.77
CA LEU A 34 0.93 -5.47 5.56
C LEU A 34 1.19 -5.18 7.04
N SER A 35 2.11 -4.25 7.34
CA SER A 35 2.37 -3.78 8.69
C SER A 35 1.14 -3.11 9.32
N PHE A 36 0.45 -2.27 8.54
CA PHE A 36 -0.80 -1.63 8.97
C PHE A 36 -1.90 -2.66 9.27
N LEU A 37 -2.08 -3.67 8.41
CA LEU A 37 -3.09 -4.72 8.60
C LEU A 37 -2.80 -5.63 9.79
N LYS A 38 -1.53 -5.94 10.06
CA LYS A 38 -1.13 -6.68 11.26
C LYS A 38 -1.43 -5.88 12.53
N THR A 39 -1.09 -4.59 12.54
CA THR A 39 -1.22 -3.73 13.73
C THR A 39 -2.67 -3.35 14.02
N ASN A 40 -3.42 -2.91 13.00
CA ASN A 40 -4.75 -2.32 13.19
C ASN A 40 -5.90 -3.32 13.04
N VAL A 41 -5.74 -4.32 12.16
CA VAL A 41 -6.83 -5.26 11.83
C VAL A 41 -6.59 -6.66 12.42
N LYS A 42 -5.39 -6.92 12.98
CA LYS A 42 -4.94 -8.25 13.44
C LYS A 42 -5.21 -9.35 12.40
N SER A 43 -5.13 -8.99 11.11
CA SER A 43 -5.51 -9.86 10.01
C SER A 43 -4.27 -10.46 9.38
N ASN A 44 -4.23 -11.79 9.22
CA ASN A 44 -3.15 -12.52 8.54
C ASN A 44 -3.28 -12.44 6.99
N ALA A 45 -3.64 -11.27 6.47
CA ALA A 45 -3.74 -11.08 5.03
C ALA A 45 -2.35 -11.25 4.38
N LYS A 46 -2.18 -12.29 3.56
CA LYS A 46 -0.91 -12.61 2.88
C LYS A 46 -0.97 -12.41 1.35
N GLY A 47 -2.17 -12.25 0.79
CA GLY A 47 -2.37 -12.05 -0.65
C GLY A 47 -3.12 -10.76 -0.95
N SER A 48 -2.91 -10.22 -2.14
CA SER A 48 -3.48 -8.95 -2.60
C SER A 48 -5.02 -8.91 -2.54
N GLY A 49 -5.69 -10.03 -2.80
CA GLY A 49 -7.14 -10.15 -2.62
C GLY A 49 -7.59 -10.07 -1.15
N SER A 50 -6.85 -10.71 -0.24
CA SER A 50 -7.11 -10.68 1.20
C SER A 50 -6.87 -9.30 1.79
N VAL A 51 -5.80 -8.64 1.34
CA VAL A 51 -5.42 -7.27 1.69
C VAL A 51 -6.53 -6.30 1.28
N LEU A 52 -6.99 -6.38 0.03
CA LEU A 52 -8.11 -5.54 -0.44
C LEU A 52 -9.39 -5.76 0.36
N ARG A 53 -9.71 -7.02 0.69
CA ARG A 53 -10.90 -7.34 1.49
C ARG A 53 -10.81 -6.78 2.91
N ALA A 54 -9.61 -6.72 3.49
CA ALA A 54 -9.39 -6.11 4.80
C ALA A 54 -9.39 -4.56 4.75
N LEU A 55 -8.91 -3.97 3.66
CA LEU A 55 -8.88 -2.52 3.46
C LEU A 55 -10.26 -1.92 3.10
N ARG A 56 -11.12 -2.64 2.36
CA ARG A 56 -12.47 -2.17 1.99
C ARG A 56 -13.32 -1.67 3.18
N PRO A 57 -13.48 -2.43 4.28
CA PRO A 57 -14.27 -1.96 5.42
C PRO A 57 -13.62 -0.78 6.14
N LEU A 58 -12.29 -0.72 6.22
CA LEU A 58 -11.56 0.42 6.80
C LEU A 58 -11.78 1.71 6.01
N HIS A 59 -11.75 1.63 4.69
CA HIS A 59 -12.06 2.76 3.81
C HIS A 59 -13.53 3.19 3.94
N LYS A 60 -14.47 2.23 3.99
CA LYS A 60 -15.90 2.54 4.20
C LYS A 60 -16.17 3.18 5.57
N SER A 61 -15.38 2.84 6.58
CA SER A 61 -15.47 3.39 7.93
C SER A 61 -14.80 4.75 8.10
N GLY A 62 -14.13 5.28 7.06
CA GLY A 62 -13.35 6.52 7.18
C GLY A 62 -12.08 6.38 8.05
N ALA A 63 -11.72 5.17 8.45
CA ALA A 63 -10.47 4.89 9.16
C ALA A 63 -9.25 4.91 8.20
N LEU A 64 -9.53 4.80 6.89
CA LEU A 64 -8.57 4.97 5.82
C LEU A 64 -8.88 6.30 5.09
N ASN A 65 -8.51 7.42 5.70
CA ASN A 65 -8.44 8.73 5.02
C ASN A 65 -7.01 8.94 4.53
#